data_AF-A0A848G7P1-F1
#
_entry.id   AF-A0A848G7P1-F1
#
_cell.length_a   1.000
_cell.length_b   1.000
_cell.length_c   1.000
_cell.angle_alpha   90.00
_cell.angle_beta   90.00
_cell.angle_gamma   90.00
#
_symmetry.space_group_name_H-M   'P 1'
#
loop_
_entity.id
_entity.type
_entity.pdbx_description
1 polymer ?
#
loop_
_entity_poly.entity_id
_entity_poly.type
_entity_poly.pdbx_seq_one_letter_code
_entity_poly.pdbx_strand_id
1 'polypeptide(L)'
;MRIAVFFTDRVGMAQEILAALATRALNVTAVEVDPPHIYIEAPALDPDGLAGLQTQLLAIRGVCSVEAVAILPGAQRRLYLDALLTAQPDPVFAIDAGGRIVLANAAATRASGLDESALREASLPALLGLPGLLGTLAEQGFHLAPREIELGGEPYLMEALPLHESGRIAGAMLTLYAPSRTGERLSALRNLDAGGFERIFGQSPSLEQLKQRAARMALVDAPLLITGETGTGKELLAHACHQASTRRDQAFFALNCAALPESLAESELFGYAAGAFTGALRGGKPGLLELADGGTVFLDEVGEMSPYLQAKLLRFLNDGRFRRVGGDREIQVDVRLISATHRPLEAMVENGQFRQDLLFRLNVLNLQVPPLRARPEDILPLAELFLERACAQTGRSPMRLSPSANAALLANPWVGNVRELQNVIFRAVTIAERTIIDRDALELARSTRSDAGEPAPGEATTLDAAMAAYEKKLLLHLYREFPSTRRLAQRLGTSHSAIAQRLRRYGIGGDAGGG
;
A
#
# COMPACT_ATOMS: atom_id res chain seq x y z
N MET A 1 52.77 -20.26 1.77
CA MET A 1 52.41 -18.96 1.13
C MET A 1 51.66 -19.19 -0.19
N ARG A 2 51.06 -18.13 -0.75
CA ARG A 2 50.45 -18.12 -2.10
C ARG A 2 51.24 -17.16 -2.97
N ILE A 3 51.49 -17.52 -4.22
CA ILE A 3 52.28 -16.71 -5.15
C ILE A 3 51.58 -16.55 -6.49
N ALA A 4 51.81 -15.42 -7.14
CA ALA A 4 51.44 -15.15 -8.52
C ALA A 4 52.72 -15.01 -9.35
N VAL A 5 52.80 -15.77 -10.43
CA VAL A 5 53.89 -15.71 -11.41
C VAL A 5 53.34 -15.06 -12.68
N PHE A 6 53.81 -13.86 -12.99
CA PHE A 6 53.48 -13.17 -14.24
C PHE A 6 54.47 -13.56 -15.32
N PHE A 7 53.98 -13.97 -16.49
CA PHE A 7 54.82 -14.45 -17.58
C PHE A 7 54.31 -14.02 -18.96
N THR A 8 55.20 -13.98 -19.94
CA THR A 8 54.84 -13.88 -21.34
C THR A 8 54.34 -15.22 -21.85
N ASP A 9 53.09 -15.28 -22.33
CA ASP A 9 52.44 -16.52 -22.72
C ASP A 9 53.21 -17.25 -23.84
N ARG A 10 53.70 -18.45 -23.53
CA ARG A 10 54.35 -19.35 -24.48
C ARG A 10 54.09 -20.81 -24.10
N VAL A 11 54.12 -21.67 -25.11
CA VAL A 11 53.97 -23.12 -24.93
C VAL A 11 55.02 -23.64 -23.93
N GLY A 12 54.57 -24.40 -22.94
CA GLY A 12 55.43 -25.00 -21.91
C GLY A 12 55.66 -24.17 -20.65
N MET A 13 55.19 -22.92 -20.57
CA MET A 13 55.45 -22.07 -19.37
C MET A 13 54.96 -22.68 -18.06
N ALA A 14 53.71 -23.16 -18.04
CA ALA A 14 53.15 -23.77 -16.85
C ALA A 14 53.96 -24.98 -16.39
N GLN A 15 54.45 -25.79 -17.34
CA GLN A 15 55.28 -26.96 -17.04
C GLN A 15 56.63 -26.56 -16.45
N GLU A 16 57.31 -25.56 -17.03
CA GLU A 16 58.62 -25.11 -16.54
C GLU A 16 58.53 -24.48 -15.14
N ILE A 17 57.48 -23.68 -14.89
CA ILE A 17 57.23 -23.06 -13.59
C ILE A 17 56.93 -24.13 -12.53
N LEU A 18 56.10 -25.14 -12.84
CA LEU A 18 55.79 -26.24 -11.92
C LEU A 18 56.98 -27.18 -11.70
N ALA A 19 57.82 -27.41 -12.72
CA ALA A 19 59.04 -28.19 -12.58
C ALA A 19 60.04 -27.53 -11.62
N ALA A 20 60.18 -26.20 -11.67
CA ALA A 20 61.02 -25.47 -10.73
C ALA A 20 60.56 -25.63 -9.27
N LEU A 21 59.24 -25.64 -9.03
CA LEU A 21 58.69 -25.93 -7.70
C LEU A 21 58.96 -27.38 -7.26
N ALA A 22 58.84 -28.33 -8.18
CA ALA A 22 59.11 -29.74 -7.90
C ALA A 22 60.58 -29.99 -7.52
N THR A 23 61.54 -29.28 -8.11
CA THR A 23 62.97 -29.40 -7.74
C THR A 23 63.27 -29.01 -6.28
N ARG A 24 62.40 -28.20 -5.66
CA ARG A 24 62.51 -27.80 -4.25
C ARG A 24 61.70 -28.69 -3.30
N ALA A 25 61.08 -29.76 -3.80
CA ALA A 25 60.19 -30.63 -3.04
C ALA A 25 59.05 -29.86 -2.32
N LEU A 26 58.61 -28.73 -2.88
CA LEU A 26 57.51 -27.94 -2.34
C LEU A 26 56.19 -28.62 -2.66
N ASN A 27 55.39 -28.90 -1.61
CA ASN A 27 54.04 -29.41 -1.78
C ASN A 27 53.12 -28.28 -2.26
N VAL A 28 52.47 -28.47 -3.41
CA VAL A 28 51.55 -27.53 -4.03
C VAL A 28 50.12 -28.05 -3.84
N THR A 29 49.27 -27.28 -3.17
CA THR A 29 47.89 -27.67 -2.88
C THR A 29 46.88 -27.16 -3.89
N ALA A 30 47.21 -26.09 -4.61
CA ALA A 30 46.37 -25.54 -5.69
C ALA A 30 47.23 -24.85 -6.74
N VAL A 31 46.81 -24.99 -8.01
CA VAL A 31 47.40 -24.28 -9.17
C VAL A 31 46.25 -23.76 -10.03
N GLU A 32 46.28 -22.47 -10.31
CA GLU A 32 45.33 -21.81 -11.21
C GLU A 32 46.10 -21.16 -12.35
N VAL A 33 45.75 -21.50 -13.58
CA VAL A 33 46.38 -20.95 -14.79
C VAL A 33 45.37 -20.02 -15.44
N ASP A 34 45.69 -18.72 -15.42
CA ASP A 34 44.90 -17.66 -16.05
C ASP A 34 45.87 -16.75 -16.81
N PRO A 35 46.27 -17.13 -18.04
CA PRO A 35 47.32 -16.44 -18.79
C PRO A 35 47.04 -14.93 -18.88
N PRO A 36 48.01 -14.06 -18.57
CA PRO A 36 49.46 -14.30 -18.42
C PRO A 36 49.95 -14.65 -16.99
N HIS A 37 49.08 -15.16 -16.10
CA HIS A 37 49.42 -15.48 -14.71
C HIS A 37 49.24 -16.96 -14.37
N ILE A 38 50.12 -17.45 -13.50
CA ILE A 38 49.95 -18.72 -12.79
C ILE A 38 49.95 -18.43 -11.30
N TYR A 39 48.90 -18.85 -10.63
CA TYR A 39 48.74 -18.70 -9.18
C TYR A 39 48.93 -20.05 -8.50
N ILE A 40 49.69 -20.05 -7.42
CA ILE A 40 50.16 -21.29 -6.78
C ILE A 40 50.02 -21.16 -5.27
N GLU A 41 49.39 -22.13 -4.64
CA GLU A 41 49.38 -22.27 -3.18
C GLU A 41 50.38 -23.35 -2.76
N ALA A 42 51.40 -22.93 -2.02
CA ALA A 42 52.43 -23.80 -1.46
C ALA A 42 52.49 -23.57 0.06
N PRO A 43 51.74 -24.33 0.88
CA PRO A 43 51.60 -24.07 2.31
C PRO A 43 52.93 -24.03 3.06
N ALA A 44 53.88 -24.90 2.66
CA ALA A 44 55.21 -25.02 3.27
C ALA A 44 56.21 -23.94 2.84
N LEU A 45 55.84 -23.03 1.93
CA LEU A 45 56.70 -21.94 1.49
C LEU A 45 56.70 -20.80 2.53
N ASP A 46 57.89 -20.45 3.03
CA ASP A 46 58.19 -19.36 3.95
C ASP A 46 58.87 -18.17 3.22
N PRO A 47 59.09 -17.01 3.88
CA PRO A 47 59.66 -15.83 3.23
C PRO A 47 61.08 -16.03 2.68
N ASP A 48 61.93 -16.79 3.38
CA ASP A 48 63.31 -17.08 2.95
C ASP A 48 63.32 -18.04 1.74
N GLY A 49 62.45 -19.05 1.76
CA GLY A 49 62.22 -19.96 0.65
C GLY A 49 61.63 -19.26 -0.58
N LEU A 50 60.79 -18.24 -0.38
CA LEU A 50 60.22 -17.40 -1.44
C LEU A 50 61.31 -16.63 -2.19
N ALA A 51 62.25 -15.99 -1.50
CA ALA A 51 63.33 -15.23 -2.15
C ALA A 51 64.20 -16.13 -3.07
N GLY A 52 64.52 -17.34 -2.59
CA GLY A 52 65.22 -18.33 -3.41
C GLY A 52 64.40 -18.82 -4.60
N LEU A 53 63.08 -19.01 -4.41
CA LEU A 53 62.17 -19.45 -5.47
C LEU A 53 61.98 -18.36 -6.53
N GLN A 54 61.86 -17.10 -6.12
CA GLN A 54 61.81 -15.94 -7.02
C GLN A 54 63.04 -15.90 -7.92
N THR A 55 64.23 -16.06 -7.35
CA THR A 55 65.49 -16.07 -8.11
C THR A 55 65.50 -17.17 -9.19
N GLN A 56 65.03 -18.38 -8.84
CA GLN A 56 64.98 -19.51 -9.74
C GLN A 56 63.91 -19.35 -10.83
N LEU A 57 62.71 -18.87 -10.48
CA LEU A 57 61.62 -18.64 -11.42
C LEU A 57 61.92 -17.50 -12.38
N LEU A 58 62.56 -16.42 -11.92
CA LEU A 58 63.00 -15.30 -12.79
C LEU A 58 64.11 -15.70 -13.77
N ALA A 59 64.84 -16.79 -13.50
CA ALA A 59 65.81 -17.35 -14.46
C ALA A 59 65.12 -18.07 -15.63
N ILE A 60 63.85 -18.44 -15.50
CA ILE A 60 63.07 -19.05 -16.59
C ILE A 60 62.75 -17.97 -17.62
N ARG A 61 63.16 -18.20 -18.87
CA ARG A 61 62.92 -17.25 -19.96
C ARG A 61 61.41 -17.01 -20.15
N GLY A 62 60.99 -15.76 -19.98
CA GLY A 62 59.60 -15.33 -20.13
C GLY A 62 58.85 -15.13 -18.80
N VAL A 63 59.44 -15.45 -17.65
CA VAL A 63 58.89 -15.01 -16.35
C VAL A 63 59.29 -13.56 -16.11
N CYS A 64 58.33 -12.71 -15.78
CA CYS A 64 58.51 -11.27 -15.61
C CYS A 64 58.51 -10.85 -14.14
N SER A 65 57.62 -11.41 -13.32
CA SER A 65 57.59 -11.16 -11.87
C SER A 65 57.03 -12.37 -11.11
N VAL A 66 57.36 -12.42 -9.81
CA VAL A 66 56.87 -13.43 -8.88
C VAL A 66 56.54 -12.72 -7.57
N GLU A 67 55.27 -12.67 -7.21
CA GLU A 67 54.78 -11.89 -6.06
C GLU A 67 53.99 -12.78 -5.11
N ALA A 68 54.04 -12.49 -3.81
CA ALA A 68 53.17 -13.15 -2.85
C ALA A 68 51.76 -12.52 -2.91
N VAL A 69 50.74 -13.36 -2.94
CA VAL A 69 49.33 -12.92 -2.94
C VAL A 69 48.63 -13.33 -1.66
N ALA A 70 47.68 -12.52 -1.21
CA ALA A 70 46.90 -12.85 -0.01
C ALA A 70 45.91 -13.99 -0.27
N ILE A 71 45.32 -14.07 -1.46
CA ILE A 71 44.29 -15.05 -1.84
C ILE A 71 44.48 -15.44 -3.32
N LEU A 72 44.16 -16.68 -3.67
CA LEU A 72 44.13 -17.11 -5.07
C LEU A 72 42.88 -16.54 -5.78
N PRO A 73 42.92 -16.20 -7.08
CA PRO A 73 41.77 -15.66 -7.79
C PRO A 73 40.53 -16.54 -7.76
N GLY A 74 40.67 -17.86 -7.89
CA GLY A 74 39.58 -18.82 -7.83
C GLY A 74 38.97 -18.91 -6.43
N ALA A 75 39.81 -18.90 -5.38
CA ALA A 75 39.35 -18.82 -4.00
C ALA A 75 38.63 -17.48 -3.71
N GLN A 76 39.16 -16.36 -4.22
CA GLN A 76 38.55 -15.04 -4.09
C GLN A 76 37.20 -14.96 -4.82
N ARG A 77 37.13 -15.47 -6.05
CA ARG A 77 35.90 -15.55 -6.83
C ARG A 77 34.84 -16.40 -6.13
N ARG A 78 35.23 -17.55 -5.57
CA ARG A 78 34.33 -18.40 -4.78
C ARG A 78 33.79 -17.66 -3.56
N LEU A 79 34.67 -17.00 -2.78
CA LEU A 79 34.27 -16.22 -1.62
C LEU A 79 33.23 -15.14 -1.97
N TYR A 80 33.44 -14.39 -3.07
CA TYR A 80 32.48 -13.38 -3.50
C TYR A 80 31.16 -13.97 -3.98
N LEU A 81 31.19 -15.09 -4.72
CA LEU A 81 29.97 -15.77 -5.16
C LEU A 81 29.17 -16.31 -3.97
N ASP A 82 29.84 -16.93 -3.00
CA ASP A 82 29.22 -17.41 -1.77
C ASP A 82 28.60 -16.25 -0.97
N ALA A 83 29.29 -15.12 -0.89
CA ALA A 83 28.77 -13.91 -0.25
C ALA A 83 27.52 -13.36 -0.97
N LEU A 84 27.52 -13.32 -2.31
CA LEU A 84 26.36 -12.88 -3.11
C LEU A 84 25.16 -13.82 -2.93
N LEU A 85 25.38 -15.13 -2.95
CA LEU A 85 24.32 -16.12 -2.75
C LEU A 85 23.77 -16.10 -1.33
N THR A 86 24.63 -15.89 -0.33
CA THR A 86 24.23 -15.76 1.08
C THR A 86 23.48 -14.46 1.34
N ALA A 87 23.89 -13.37 0.69
CA ALA A 87 23.21 -12.10 0.76
C ALA A 87 21.87 -12.09 0.01
N GLN A 88 21.61 -13.06 -0.88
CA GLN A 88 20.33 -13.19 -1.56
C GLN A 88 19.26 -13.69 -0.57
N PRO A 89 18.31 -12.82 -0.18
CA PRO A 89 17.23 -13.18 0.71
C PRO A 89 16.36 -14.35 0.24
N ASP A 90 16.08 -14.46 -1.05
CA ASP A 90 15.13 -15.40 -1.65
C ASP A 90 15.79 -16.79 -1.87
N PRO A 91 15.08 -17.91 -1.70
CA PRO A 91 15.61 -19.23 -2.03
C PRO A 91 16.07 -19.33 -3.48
N VAL A 92 17.31 -19.76 -3.67
CA VAL A 92 17.90 -19.98 -5.00
C VAL A 92 18.44 -21.40 -5.08
N PHE A 93 18.06 -22.11 -6.14
CA PHE A 93 18.59 -23.42 -6.50
C PHE A 93 19.27 -23.35 -7.87
N ALA A 94 20.48 -23.87 -7.98
CA ALA A 94 21.10 -24.16 -9.27
C ALA A 94 21.01 -25.66 -9.53
N ILE A 95 20.53 -26.02 -10.72
CA ILE A 95 20.37 -27.41 -11.15
C ILE A 95 21.20 -27.67 -12.40
N ASP A 96 21.67 -28.89 -12.56
CA ASP A 96 22.33 -29.35 -13.80
C ASP A 96 21.29 -29.67 -14.90
N ALA A 97 21.77 -30.02 -16.10
CA ALA A 97 20.93 -30.43 -17.22
C ALA A 97 20.09 -31.70 -16.93
N GLY A 98 20.47 -32.50 -15.94
CA GLY A 98 19.72 -33.67 -15.46
C GLY A 98 18.69 -33.34 -14.38
N GLY A 99 18.60 -32.09 -13.93
CA GLY A 99 17.68 -31.64 -12.91
C GLY A 99 18.13 -31.89 -11.47
N ARG A 100 19.40 -32.25 -11.24
CA ARG A 100 19.96 -32.44 -9.89
C ARG A 100 20.37 -31.09 -9.32
N ILE A 101 20.11 -30.89 -8.03
CA ILE A 101 20.51 -29.67 -7.32
C ILE A 101 22.03 -29.69 -7.14
N VAL A 102 22.70 -28.72 -7.75
CA VAL A 102 24.16 -28.52 -7.65
C VAL A 102 24.48 -27.59 -6.49
N LEU A 103 23.67 -26.54 -6.32
CA LEU A 103 23.86 -25.52 -5.29
C LEU A 103 22.51 -25.04 -4.77
N ALA A 104 22.44 -24.78 -3.47
CA ALA A 104 21.32 -24.10 -2.83
C ALA A 104 21.87 -23.04 -1.88
N ASN A 105 21.29 -21.85 -1.88
CA ASN A 105 21.71 -20.80 -0.94
C ASN A 105 21.17 -21.03 0.49
N ALA A 106 21.61 -20.21 1.44
CA ALA A 106 21.16 -20.29 2.83
C ALA A 106 19.66 -20.03 3.02
N ALA A 107 19.00 -19.32 2.09
CA ALA A 107 17.56 -19.14 2.12
C ALA A 107 16.81 -20.42 1.69
N ALA A 108 17.31 -21.14 0.70
CA ALA A 108 16.76 -22.43 0.29
C ALA A 108 16.85 -23.49 1.37
N THR A 109 17.98 -23.58 2.10
CA THR A 109 18.11 -24.50 3.24
C THR A 109 17.11 -24.17 4.35
N ARG A 110 16.97 -22.89 4.73
CA ARG A 110 15.96 -22.45 5.71
C ARG A 110 14.54 -22.75 5.27
N ALA A 111 14.19 -22.46 4.01
CA ALA A 111 12.83 -22.64 3.49
C ALA A 111 12.44 -24.12 3.35
N SER A 112 13.41 -24.98 2.99
CA SER A 112 13.19 -26.43 2.89
C SER A 112 13.26 -27.17 4.22
N GLY A 113 13.92 -26.59 5.23
CA GLY A 113 14.25 -27.30 6.48
C GLY A 113 15.35 -28.36 6.31
N LEU A 114 16.02 -28.40 5.16
CA LEU A 114 17.07 -29.37 4.82
C LEU A 114 18.44 -28.67 4.77
N ASP A 115 19.49 -29.40 5.14
CA ASP A 115 20.86 -28.93 4.93
C ASP A 115 21.27 -29.05 3.45
N GLU A 116 22.39 -28.44 3.10
CA GLU A 116 22.84 -28.39 1.71
C GLU A 116 23.16 -29.77 1.14
N SER A 117 23.71 -30.68 1.95
CA SER A 117 23.99 -32.06 1.54
C SER A 117 22.72 -32.83 1.19
N ALA A 118 21.71 -32.77 2.06
CA ALA A 118 20.41 -33.40 1.85
C ALA A 118 19.70 -32.79 0.63
N LEU A 119 19.82 -31.48 0.41
CA LEU A 119 19.27 -30.83 -0.78
C LEU A 119 19.90 -31.32 -2.08
N ARG A 120 21.22 -31.57 -2.11
CA ARG A 120 21.90 -32.11 -3.30
C ARG A 120 21.46 -33.53 -3.65
N GLU A 121 21.06 -34.30 -2.65
CA GLU A 121 20.52 -35.66 -2.84
C GLU A 121 19.01 -35.68 -3.09
N ALA A 122 18.31 -34.58 -2.77
CA ALA A 122 16.87 -34.48 -2.92
C ALA A 122 16.44 -34.40 -4.40
N SER A 123 15.25 -34.95 -4.66
CA SER A 123 14.56 -34.77 -5.94
C SER A 123 13.87 -33.41 -5.94
N LEU A 124 14.33 -32.49 -6.80
CA LEU A 124 13.72 -31.16 -6.95
C LEU A 124 12.20 -31.21 -7.24
N PRO A 125 11.69 -32.04 -8.17
CA PRO A 125 10.25 -32.21 -8.36
C PRO A 125 9.49 -32.60 -7.10
N ALA A 126 10.06 -33.48 -6.27
CA ALA A 126 9.43 -33.89 -5.02
C ALA A 126 9.48 -32.78 -3.97
N LEU A 127 10.60 -32.06 -3.89
CA LEU A 127 10.80 -30.94 -2.97
C LEU A 127 9.81 -29.79 -3.22
N LEU A 128 9.52 -29.51 -4.49
CA LEU A 128 8.62 -28.42 -4.91
C LEU A 128 7.16 -28.86 -5.14
N GLY A 129 6.84 -30.14 -4.92
CA GLY A 129 5.50 -30.69 -5.14
C GLY A 129 5.05 -30.68 -6.62
N LEU A 130 5.98 -30.73 -7.57
CA LEU A 130 5.72 -30.62 -9.00
C LEU A 130 6.18 -31.88 -9.77
N PRO A 131 5.39 -32.97 -9.76
CA PRO A 131 5.68 -34.16 -10.56
C PRO A 131 5.62 -33.79 -12.05
N GLY A 132 6.79 -33.77 -12.72
CA GLY A 132 6.92 -33.40 -14.14
C GLY A 132 7.70 -32.11 -14.42
N LEU A 133 8.13 -31.37 -13.39
CA LEU A 133 8.88 -30.11 -13.54
C LEU A 133 10.07 -30.23 -14.51
N LEU A 134 10.87 -31.29 -14.38
CA LEU A 134 12.07 -31.49 -15.22
C LEU A 134 11.72 -31.65 -16.70
N GLY A 135 10.62 -32.34 -17.01
CA GLY A 135 10.14 -32.49 -18.38
C GLY A 135 9.73 -31.13 -18.96
N THR A 136 8.97 -30.35 -18.21
CA THR A 136 8.55 -29.01 -18.66
C THR A 136 9.73 -28.05 -18.84
N LEU A 137 10.72 -28.10 -17.93
CA LEU A 137 11.94 -27.30 -18.06
C LEU A 137 12.73 -27.70 -19.32
N ALA A 138 12.91 -29.00 -19.57
CA ALA A 138 13.60 -29.47 -20.76
C ALA A 138 12.89 -29.06 -22.06
N GLU A 139 11.56 -29.18 -22.11
CA GLU A 139 10.75 -28.79 -23.27
C GLU A 139 10.82 -27.29 -23.59
N GLN A 140 10.92 -26.45 -22.55
CA GLN A 140 10.94 -24.99 -22.68
C GLN A 140 12.35 -24.39 -22.67
N GLY A 141 13.40 -25.22 -22.84
CA GLY A 141 14.79 -24.75 -22.82
C GLY A 141 15.18 -24.07 -21.51
N PHE A 142 14.61 -24.55 -20.39
CA PHE A 142 14.75 -24.04 -19.04
C PHE A 142 14.33 -22.58 -18.83
N HIS A 143 13.55 -22.03 -19.76
CA HIS A 143 12.78 -20.82 -19.57
C HIS A 143 11.35 -21.18 -19.17
N LEU A 144 10.99 -20.96 -17.91
CA LEU A 144 9.64 -21.20 -17.41
C LEU A 144 8.98 -19.88 -17.03
N ALA A 145 7.73 -19.67 -17.45
CA ALA A 145 6.93 -18.57 -16.93
C ALA A 145 6.77 -18.70 -15.40
N PRO A 146 6.66 -17.58 -14.66
CA PRO A 146 6.49 -17.62 -13.22
C PRO A 146 5.32 -18.52 -12.81
N ARG A 147 5.58 -19.45 -11.90
CA ARG A 147 4.60 -20.46 -11.49
C ARG A 147 4.61 -20.62 -9.97
N GLU A 148 3.43 -20.76 -9.41
CA GLU A 148 3.29 -21.01 -7.98
C GLU A 148 3.72 -22.45 -7.62
N ILE A 149 4.51 -22.56 -6.55
CA ILE A 149 5.00 -23.81 -5.97
C ILE A 149 4.88 -23.76 -4.45
N GLU A 150 5.11 -24.90 -3.80
CA GLU A 150 5.18 -25.00 -2.35
C GLU A 150 6.54 -25.51 -1.92
N LEU A 151 7.13 -24.88 -0.90
CA LEU A 151 8.37 -25.32 -0.28
C LEU A 151 8.24 -25.17 1.24
N GLY A 152 8.40 -26.28 1.97
CA GLY A 152 8.29 -26.26 3.43
C GLY A 152 6.91 -25.88 3.97
N GLY A 153 5.84 -26.08 3.18
CA GLY A 153 4.48 -25.67 3.54
C GLY A 153 4.10 -24.25 3.06
N GLU A 154 5.10 -23.46 2.65
CA GLU A 154 4.93 -22.06 2.27
C GLU A 154 4.81 -21.90 0.74
N PRO A 155 3.93 -21.00 0.25
CA PRO A 155 3.78 -20.73 -1.18
C PRO A 155 4.90 -19.80 -1.70
N TYR A 156 5.41 -20.10 -2.89
CA TYR A 156 6.37 -19.25 -3.60
C TYR A 156 6.00 -19.12 -5.07
N LEU A 157 6.37 -17.98 -5.67
CA LEU A 157 6.42 -17.83 -7.12
C LEU A 157 7.81 -18.24 -7.61
N MET A 158 7.90 -19.34 -8.35
CA MET A 158 9.14 -19.84 -8.93
C MET A 158 9.37 -19.24 -10.31
N GLU A 159 10.57 -18.73 -10.54
CA GLU A 159 11.10 -18.32 -11.84
C GLU A 159 12.33 -19.17 -12.18
N ALA A 160 12.43 -19.61 -13.44
CA ALA A 160 13.55 -20.43 -13.92
C ALA A 160 14.29 -19.72 -15.07
N LEU A 161 15.61 -19.62 -14.94
CA LEU A 161 16.51 -19.05 -15.94
C LEU A 161 17.57 -20.08 -16.36
N PRO A 162 17.79 -20.31 -17.67
CA PRO A 162 18.78 -21.29 -18.15
C PRO A 162 20.21 -20.83 -17.91
N LEU A 163 21.07 -21.78 -17.56
CA LEU A 163 22.52 -21.62 -17.50
C LEU A 163 23.13 -22.14 -18.79
N HIS A 164 23.98 -21.34 -19.42
CA HIS A 164 24.64 -21.68 -20.67
C HIS A 164 26.14 -21.84 -20.48
N GLU A 165 26.70 -22.89 -21.06
CA GLU A 165 28.13 -23.11 -21.18
C GLU A 165 28.47 -23.40 -22.65
N SER A 166 29.33 -22.57 -23.25
CA SER A 166 29.77 -22.71 -24.65
C SER A 166 28.63 -22.90 -25.66
N GLY A 167 27.49 -22.21 -25.46
CA GLY A 167 26.32 -22.29 -26.34
C GLY A 167 25.42 -23.51 -26.13
N ARG A 168 25.66 -24.33 -25.09
CA ARG A 168 24.78 -25.43 -24.67
C ARG A 168 24.17 -25.12 -23.31
N ILE A 169 22.97 -25.62 -23.06
CA ILE A 169 22.34 -25.51 -21.75
C ILE A 169 23.05 -26.47 -20.79
N ALA A 170 23.69 -25.91 -19.77
CA ALA A 170 24.36 -26.65 -18.71
C ALA A 170 23.40 -26.98 -17.55
N GLY A 171 22.28 -26.25 -17.44
CA GLY A 171 21.31 -26.41 -16.37
C GLY A 171 20.42 -25.18 -16.22
N ALA A 172 19.98 -24.89 -15.00
CA ALA A 172 19.14 -23.72 -14.72
C ALA A 172 19.31 -23.18 -13.29
N MET A 173 18.99 -21.91 -13.12
CA MET A 173 18.84 -21.26 -11.84
C MET A 173 17.35 -21.02 -11.58
N LEU A 174 16.87 -21.49 -10.43
CA LEU A 174 15.50 -21.36 -9.96
C LEU A 174 15.51 -20.38 -8.79
N THR A 175 14.72 -19.32 -8.87
CA THR A 175 14.53 -18.36 -7.79
C THR A 175 13.09 -18.44 -7.30
N LEU A 176 12.89 -18.53 -5.98
CA LEU A 176 11.57 -18.61 -5.37
C LEU A 176 11.25 -17.30 -4.66
N TYR A 177 10.25 -16.56 -5.14
CA TYR A 177 9.83 -15.31 -4.52
C TYR A 177 8.65 -15.54 -3.58
N ALA A 178 8.81 -15.17 -2.31
CA ALA A 178 7.71 -15.20 -1.34
C ALA A 178 6.70 -14.07 -1.65
N PRO A 179 5.37 -14.33 -1.59
CA PRO A 179 4.35 -13.29 -1.76
C PRO A 179 4.50 -12.13 -0.77
N SER A 180 4.78 -12.41 0.50
CA SER A 180 4.95 -11.41 1.57
C SER A 180 6.02 -10.38 1.23
N ARG A 181 7.19 -10.83 0.77
CA ARG A 181 8.31 -9.95 0.38
C ARG A 181 8.04 -9.15 -0.89
N THR A 182 7.31 -9.76 -1.82
CA THR A 182 6.81 -9.05 -2.99
C THR A 182 5.88 -7.93 -2.53
N GLY A 183 5.03 -8.21 -1.54
CA GLY A 183 4.18 -7.24 -0.88
C GLY A 183 4.94 -6.14 -0.14
N GLU A 184 6.00 -6.44 0.61
CA GLU A 184 6.88 -5.45 1.25
C GLU A 184 7.45 -4.48 0.21
N ARG A 185 8.03 -4.99 -0.88
CA ARG A 185 8.60 -4.17 -1.96
C ARG A 185 7.51 -3.30 -2.62
N LEU A 186 6.33 -3.86 -2.89
CA LEU A 186 5.21 -3.12 -3.48
C LEU A 186 4.66 -2.05 -2.53
N SER A 187 4.56 -2.36 -1.24
CA SER A 187 4.09 -1.44 -0.22
C SER A 187 5.05 -0.27 -0.05
N ALA A 188 6.36 -0.54 -0.01
CA ALA A 188 7.39 0.50 0.05
C ALA A 188 7.30 1.50 -1.11
N LEU A 189 7.00 1.03 -2.34
CA LEU A 189 6.80 1.89 -3.51
C LEU A 189 5.51 2.71 -3.44
N ARG A 190 4.41 2.14 -2.92
CA ARG A 190 3.11 2.83 -2.81
C ARG A 190 3.04 3.82 -1.67
N ASN A 191 3.78 3.56 -0.59
CA ASN A 191 3.68 4.29 0.67
C ASN A 191 4.89 5.21 0.95
N LEU A 192 5.71 5.54 -0.07
CA LEU A 192 6.78 6.57 0.05
C LEU A 192 6.23 7.87 0.66
N ASP A 193 5.03 8.21 0.20
CA ASP A 193 4.06 9.11 0.76
C ASP A 193 3.85 8.97 2.26
N ALA A 194 3.32 7.85 2.75
CA ALA A 194 2.22 7.85 3.71
C ALA A 194 2.41 8.59 5.06
N GLY A 195 3.63 8.75 5.59
CA GLY A 195 3.96 9.46 6.85
C GLY A 195 3.20 9.02 8.12
N GLY A 196 3.59 9.58 9.26
CA GLY A 196 3.07 9.25 10.58
C GLY A 196 2.05 10.26 11.11
N PHE A 197 1.91 10.34 12.43
CA PHE A 197 0.96 11.24 13.10
C PHE A 197 1.20 12.73 12.81
N GLU A 198 2.40 13.11 12.39
CA GLU A 198 2.74 14.48 11.98
C GLU A 198 1.97 14.95 10.73
N ARG A 199 1.43 14.02 9.93
CA ARG A 199 0.59 14.35 8.77
C ARG A 199 -0.86 14.65 9.12
N ILE A 200 -1.28 14.35 10.34
CA ILE A 200 -2.62 14.65 10.83
C ILE A 200 -2.58 16.06 11.40
N PHE A 201 -2.94 17.05 10.58
CA PHE A 201 -2.89 18.46 10.98
C PHE A 201 -4.08 18.85 11.87
N GLY A 202 -3.79 19.68 12.87
CA GLY A 202 -4.73 20.20 13.85
C GLY A 202 -4.14 20.19 15.27
N GLN A 203 -4.59 21.16 16.07
CA GLN A 203 -4.15 21.49 17.44
C GLN A 203 -5.32 21.46 18.43
N SER A 204 -6.53 21.12 17.99
CA SER A 204 -7.68 20.99 18.89
C SER A 204 -7.42 19.91 19.96
N PRO A 205 -7.84 20.14 21.22
CA PRO A 205 -7.65 19.17 22.30
C PRO A 205 -8.25 17.79 21.98
N SER A 206 -9.36 17.77 21.25
CA SER A 206 -10.02 16.52 20.84
C SER A 206 -9.17 15.72 19.85
N LEU A 207 -8.49 16.38 18.90
CA LEU A 207 -7.59 15.74 17.97
C LEU A 207 -6.28 15.29 18.64
N GLU A 208 -5.73 16.08 19.57
CA GLU A 208 -4.55 15.67 20.33
C GLU A 208 -4.80 14.44 21.19
N GLN A 209 -5.94 14.40 21.89
CA GLN A 209 -6.36 13.22 22.65
C GLN A 209 -6.55 12.01 21.73
N LEU A 210 -7.12 12.20 20.54
CA LEU A 210 -7.23 11.13 19.55
C LEU A 210 -5.86 10.60 19.13
N LYS A 211 -4.90 11.47 18.80
CA LYS A 211 -3.52 11.09 18.43
C LYS A 211 -2.83 10.30 19.55
N GLN A 212 -2.94 10.77 20.80
CA GLN A 212 -2.35 10.08 21.95
C GLN A 212 -2.97 8.70 22.21
N ARG A 213 -4.29 8.57 22.07
CA ARG A 213 -4.98 7.28 22.17
C ARG A 213 -4.57 6.35 21.02
N ALA A 214 -4.56 6.87 19.81
CA ALA A 214 -4.18 6.13 18.61
C ALA A 214 -2.74 5.62 18.70
N ALA A 215 -1.78 6.44 19.15
CA ALA A 215 -0.40 6.02 19.34
C ALA A 215 -0.24 4.90 20.38
N ARG A 216 -1.03 4.92 21.47
CA ARG A 216 -1.03 3.81 22.45
C ARG A 216 -1.65 2.53 21.88
N MET A 217 -2.76 2.66 21.16
CA MET A 217 -3.44 1.52 20.52
C MET A 217 -2.62 0.95 19.36
N ALA A 218 -1.79 1.76 18.70
CA ALA A 218 -0.90 1.34 17.62
C ALA A 218 0.08 0.24 18.05
N LEU A 219 0.53 0.26 19.31
CA LEU A 219 1.45 -0.73 19.90
C LEU A 219 0.79 -2.06 20.27
N VAL A 220 -0.55 -2.10 20.30
CA VAL A 220 -1.30 -3.31 20.61
C VAL A 220 -1.60 -4.04 19.31
N ASP A 221 -1.13 -5.28 19.21
CA ASP A 221 -1.36 -6.15 18.05
C ASP A 221 -2.76 -6.78 18.12
N ALA A 222 -3.77 -5.95 17.89
CA ALA A 222 -5.17 -6.33 17.85
C ALA A 222 -5.91 -5.56 16.74
N PRO A 223 -7.07 -6.07 16.29
CA PRO A 223 -7.93 -5.36 15.35
C PRO A 223 -8.32 -3.97 15.85
N LEU A 224 -8.23 -2.97 14.97
CA LEU A 224 -8.55 -1.59 15.27
C LEU A 224 -9.68 -1.08 14.36
N LEU A 225 -10.80 -0.69 14.95
CA LEU A 225 -11.92 -0.05 14.27
C LEU A 225 -11.84 1.48 14.41
N ILE A 226 -11.82 2.18 13.27
CA ILE A 226 -11.82 3.64 13.17
C ILE A 226 -13.21 4.09 12.69
N THR A 227 -13.98 4.71 13.59
CA THR A 227 -15.29 5.25 13.26
C THR A 227 -15.21 6.76 13.02
N GLY A 228 -16.04 7.28 12.14
CA GLY A 228 -16.12 8.72 11.90
C GLY A 228 -16.70 9.05 10.54
N GLU A 229 -17.17 10.28 10.41
CA GLU A 229 -17.81 10.76 9.18
C GLU A 229 -16.87 10.68 7.96
N THR A 230 -17.47 10.68 6.78
CA THR A 230 -16.71 10.77 5.53
C THR A 230 -15.90 12.07 5.48
N GLY A 231 -14.68 11.98 4.94
CA GLY A 231 -13.80 13.14 4.79
C GLY A 231 -13.10 13.61 6.07
N THR A 232 -13.13 12.86 7.17
CA THR A 232 -12.45 13.22 8.44
C THR A 232 -10.96 12.85 8.49
N GLY A 233 -10.47 12.01 7.57
CA GLY A 233 -9.08 11.56 7.51
C GLY A 233 -8.80 10.19 8.16
N LYS A 234 -9.78 9.27 8.16
CA LYS A 234 -9.64 7.92 8.75
C LYS A 234 -8.45 7.12 8.19
N GLU A 235 -8.20 7.22 6.89
CA GLU A 235 -7.06 6.56 6.22
C GLU A 235 -5.70 7.08 6.73
N LEU A 236 -5.56 8.40 6.91
CA LEU A 236 -4.35 8.99 7.50
C LEU A 236 -4.11 8.48 8.92
N LEU A 237 -5.17 8.33 9.71
CA LEU A 237 -5.08 7.76 11.05
C LEU A 237 -4.67 6.28 11.02
N ALA A 238 -5.18 5.49 10.08
CA ALA A 238 -4.79 4.10 9.91
C ALA A 238 -3.31 3.95 9.55
N HIS A 239 -2.81 4.76 8.61
CA HIS A 239 -1.40 4.81 8.27
C HIS A 239 -0.52 5.22 9.45
N ALA A 240 -0.91 6.27 10.19
CA ALA A 240 -0.18 6.70 11.37
C ALA A 240 -0.12 5.61 12.47
N CYS A 241 -1.23 4.88 12.66
CA CYS A 241 -1.26 3.73 13.57
C CYS A 241 -0.34 2.58 13.11
N HIS A 242 -0.23 2.32 11.81
CA HIS A 242 0.71 1.33 11.29
C HIS A 242 2.16 1.78 11.51
N GLN A 243 2.52 3.02 11.18
CA GLN A 243 3.88 3.56 11.37
C GLN A 243 4.33 3.59 12.84
N ALA A 244 3.38 3.77 13.77
CA ALA A 244 3.66 3.74 15.20
C ALA A 244 3.65 2.32 15.81
N SER A 245 3.39 1.28 15.02
CA SER A 245 3.30 -0.11 15.50
C SER A 245 4.63 -0.87 15.41
N THR A 246 4.65 -2.08 15.96
CA THR A 246 5.75 -3.04 15.79
C THR A 246 5.91 -3.52 14.34
N ARG A 247 4.87 -3.35 13.51
CA ARG A 247 4.84 -3.74 12.10
C ARG A 247 5.17 -2.59 11.14
N ARG A 248 5.74 -1.47 11.63
CA ARG A 248 6.00 -0.26 10.82
C ARG A 248 6.91 -0.48 9.59
N ASP A 249 7.79 -1.47 9.68
CA ASP A 249 8.76 -1.82 8.63
C ASP A 249 8.22 -2.92 7.70
N GLN A 250 6.95 -3.34 7.92
CA GLN A 250 6.26 -4.39 7.17
C GLN A 250 5.25 -3.79 6.18
N ALA A 251 4.70 -4.63 5.30
CA ALA A 251 3.76 -4.16 4.30
C ALA A 251 2.48 -3.55 4.91
N PHE A 252 2.06 -2.41 4.36
CA PHE A 252 0.74 -1.82 4.56
C PHE A 252 -0.02 -1.77 3.23
N PHE A 253 -1.22 -2.35 3.19
CA PHE A 253 -2.13 -2.27 2.05
C PHE A 253 -3.50 -1.75 2.45
N ALA A 254 -4.08 -0.89 1.62
CA ALA A 254 -5.44 -0.37 1.80
C ALA A 254 -6.38 -0.94 0.73
N LEU A 255 -7.59 -1.29 1.15
CA LEU A 255 -8.70 -1.69 0.29
C LEU A 255 -9.93 -0.88 0.66
N ASN A 256 -10.50 -0.14 -0.30
CA ASN A 256 -11.79 0.51 -0.12
C ASN A 256 -12.91 -0.43 -0.58
N CYS A 257 -13.71 -0.92 0.36
CA CYS A 257 -14.76 -1.91 0.11
C CYS A 257 -15.96 -1.33 -0.67
N ALA A 258 -16.16 -0.01 -0.64
CA ALA A 258 -17.23 0.67 -1.36
C ALA A 258 -16.88 0.94 -2.84
N ALA A 259 -15.58 0.96 -3.19
CA ALA A 259 -15.11 1.36 -4.51
C ALA A 259 -15.13 0.25 -5.57
N LEU A 260 -15.26 -1.02 -5.15
CA LEU A 260 -15.13 -2.18 -6.02
C LEU A 260 -16.39 -3.06 -5.98
N PRO A 261 -16.75 -3.70 -7.11
CA PRO A 261 -17.73 -4.78 -7.10
C PRO A 261 -17.29 -5.92 -6.17
N GLU A 262 -18.26 -6.63 -5.58
CA GLU A 262 -18.04 -7.70 -4.60
C GLU A 262 -16.99 -8.74 -5.04
N SER A 263 -17.08 -9.25 -6.27
CA SER A 263 -16.15 -10.27 -6.79
C SER A 263 -14.72 -9.74 -6.97
N LEU A 264 -14.58 -8.46 -7.30
CA LEU A 264 -13.28 -7.82 -7.42
C LEU A 264 -12.69 -7.53 -6.04
N ALA A 265 -13.51 -7.07 -5.08
CA ALA A 265 -13.09 -6.91 -3.70
C ALA A 265 -12.64 -8.25 -3.08
N GLU A 266 -13.36 -9.34 -3.38
CA GLU A 266 -12.99 -10.69 -2.95
C GLU A 266 -11.63 -11.12 -3.52
N SER A 267 -11.45 -10.97 -4.83
CA SER A 267 -10.22 -11.41 -5.50
C SER A 267 -9.01 -10.52 -5.18
N GLU A 268 -9.20 -9.23 -4.89
CA GLU A 268 -8.12 -8.38 -4.38
C GLU A 268 -7.76 -8.75 -2.93
N LEU A 269 -8.74 -8.95 -2.04
CA LEU A 269 -8.45 -9.23 -0.62
C LEU A 269 -7.86 -10.64 -0.41
N PHE A 270 -8.48 -11.65 -1.02
CA PHE A 270 -8.17 -13.06 -0.79
C PHE A 270 -7.42 -13.73 -1.95
N GLY A 271 -7.19 -13.06 -3.07
CA GLY A 271 -6.53 -13.67 -4.22
C GLY A 271 -7.41 -14.68 -4.96
N TYR A 272 -6.90 -15.21 -6.07
CA TYR A 272 -7.59 -16.23 -6.87
C TYR A 272 -6.63 -17.32 -7.35
N ALA A 273 -7.14 -18.54 -7.45
CA ALA A 273 -6.41 -19.68 -8.00
C ALA A 273 -6.42 -19.67 -9.54
N ALA A 274 -5.47 -20.36 -10.16
CA ALA A 274 -5.44 -20.52 -11.61
C ALA A 274 -6.76 -21.08 -12.15
N GLY A 275 -7.34 -20.42 -13.16
CA GLY A 275 -8.59 -20.86 -13.78
C GLY A 275 -9.87 -20.61 -12.96
N ALA A 276 -9.81 -19.81 -11.89
CA ALA A 276 -10.98 -19.48 -11.07
C ALA A 276 -12.14 -18.82 -11.84
N PHE A 277 -11.84 -18.07 -12.90
CA PHE A 277 -12.82 -17.43 -13.79
C PHE A 277 -12.23 -17.16 -15.19
N THR A 278 -13.07 -16.77 -16.14
CA THR A 278 -12.66 -16.43 -17.52
C THR A 278 -11.74 -15.20 -17.51
N GLY A 279 -10.48 -15.38 -17.93
CA GLY A 279 -9.46 -14.32 -17.89
C GLY A 279 -8.56 -14.34 -16.65
N ALA A 280 -8.76 -15.28 -15.73
CA ALA A 280 -7.82 -15.51 -14.64
C ALA A 280 -6.43 -15.87 -15.20
N LEU A 281 -5.38 -15.29 -14.61
CA LEU A 281 -4.00 -15.63 -14.96
C LEU A 281 -3.76 -17.13 -14.74
N ARG A 282 -3.01 -17.76 -15.65
CA ARG A 282 -2.68 -19.20 -15.60
C ARG A 282 -1.94 -19.62 -14.32
N GLY A 283 -1.33 -18.66 -13.61
CA GLY A 283 -0.64 -18.88 -12.33
C GLY A 283 -1.42 -18.42 -11.09
N GLY A 284 -2.66 -17.96 -11.24
CA GLY A 284 -3.39 -17.31 -10.13
C GLY A 284 -2.84 -15.91 -9.79
N LYS A 285 -3.36 -15.31 -8.70
CA LYS A 285 -2.86 -14.05 -8.13
C LYS A 285 -2.99 -14.10 -6.60
N PRO A 286 -1.93 -13.79 -5.84
CA PRO A 286 -2.02 -13.68 -4.38
C PRO A 286 -2.89 -12.49 -3.98
N GLY A 287 -3.64 -12.64 -2.88
CA GLY A 287 -4.46 -11.57 -2.31
C GLY A 287 -3.65 -10.57 -1.49
N LEU A 288 -4.27 -9.44 -1.15
CA LEU A 288 -3.70 -8.44 -0.24
C LEU A 288 -3.34 -9.04 1.12
N LEU A 289 -4.11 -10.01 1.63
CA LEU A 289 -3.77 -10.69 2.89
C LEU A 289 -2.45 -11.46 2.81
N GLU A 290 -2.13 -12.08 1.68
CA GLU A 290 -0.87 -12.81 1.47
C GLU A 290 0.29 -11.86 1.24
N LEU A 291 0.05 -10.78 0.48
CA LEU A 291 1.04 -9.73 0.27
C LEU A 291 1.33 -8.96 1.55
N ALA A 292 0.38 -8.92 2.48
CA ALA A 292 0.52 -8.23 3.77
C ALA A 292 0.91 -9.15 4.92
N ASP A 293 1.31 -10.39 4.67
CA ASP A 293 1.71 -11.32 5.73
C ASP A 293 2.87 -10.74 6.57
N GLY A 294 2.74 -10.79 7.90
CA GLY A 294 3.58 -10.07 8.87
C GLY A 294 3.27 -8.56 9.01
N GLY A 295 2.44 -8.01 8.12
CA GLY A 295 2.12 -6.58 7.97
C GLY A 295 0.73 -6.19 8.43
N THR A 296 0.13 -5.20 7.75
CA THR A 296 -1.16 -4.60 8.09
C THR A 296 -2.03 -4.40 6.85
N VAL A 297 -3.31 -4.77 6.96
CA VAL A 297 -4.33 -4.45 5.95
C VAL A 297 -5.34 -3.47 6.53
N PHE A 298 -5.55 -2.37 5.80
CA PHE A 298 -6.56 -1.37 6.07
C PHE A 298 -7.79 -1.58 5.18
N LEU A 299 -8.95 -1.78 5.82
CA LEU A 299 -10.25 -1.94 5.16
C LEU A 299 -11.08 -0.67 5.35
N ASP A 300 -11.16 0.17 4.32
CA ASP A 300 -12.01 1.37 4.36
C ASP A 300 -13.45 1.03 3.96
N GLU A 301 -14.39 1.70 4.61
CA GLU A 301 -15.83 1.48 4.47
C GLU A 301 -16.27 0.01 4.66
N VAL A 302 -15.81 -0.64 5.73
CA VAL A 302 -16.14 -2.04 6.06
C VAL A 302 -17.66 -2.30 6.19
N GLY A 303 -18.44 -1.25 6.51
CA GLY A 303 -19.90 -1.31 6.53
C GLY A 303 -20.55 -1.56 5.16
N GLU A 304 -19.82 -1.35 4.05
CA GLU A 304 -20.31 -1.62 2.69
C GLU A 304 -20.02 -3.06 2.23
N MET A 305 -19.41 -3.90 3.06
CA MET A 305 -19.17 -5.30 2.71
C MET A 305 -20.48 -6.09 2.59
N SER A 306 -20.56 -6.92 1.56
CA SER A 306 -21.65 -7.89 1.42
C SER A 306 -21.65 -8.92 2.56
N PRO A 307 -22.80 -9.55 2.88
CA PRO A 307 -22.85 -10.63 3.87
C PRO A 307 -21.90 -11.79 3.59
N TYR A 308 -21.63 -12.07 2.31
CA TYR A 308 -20.69 -13.09 1.86
C TYR A 308 -19.24 -12.73 2.22
N LEU A 309 -18.80 -11.51 1.89
CA LEU A 309 -17.48 -11.02 2.27
C LEU A 309 -17.31 -10.93 3.79
N GLN A 310 -18.36 -10.51 4.51
CA GLN A 310 -18.36 -10.49 5.98
C GLN A 310 -18.10 -11.90 6.55
N ALA A 311 -18.75 -12.94 6.01
CA ALA A 311 -18.53 -14.31 6.45
C ALA A 311 -17.10 -14.80 6.16
N LYS A 312 -16.54 -14.44 5.01
CA LYS A 312 -15.17 -14.83 4.63
C LYS A 312 -14.12 -14.11 5.48
N LEU A 313 -14.31 -12.81 5.74
CA LEU A 313 -13.45 -12.03 6.63
C LEU A 313 -13.51 -12.53 8.07
N LEU A 314 -14.70 -12.91 8.55
CA LEU A 314 -14.84 -13.50 9.89
C LEU A 314 -14.03 -14.79 10.05
N ARG A 315 -14.02 -15.66 9.03
CA ARG A 315 -13.19 -16.88 9.05
C ARG A 315 -11.72 -16.53 9.21
N PHE A 316 -11.24 -15.58 8.40
CA PHE A 316 -9.87 -15.08 8.49
C PHE A 316 -9.51 -14.53 9.88
N LEU A 317 -10.38 -13.72 10.48
CA LEU A 317 -10.16 -13.11 11.80
C LEU A 317 -10.07 -14.10 12.98
N ASN A 318 -10.48 -15.36 12.80
CA ASN A 318 -10.46 -16.34 13.90
C ASN A 318 -9.10 -17.00 14.09
N ASP A 319 -8.44 -17.40 13.01
CA ASP A 319 -7.20 -18.20 13.04
C ASP A 319 -6.16 -17.77 11.98
N GLY A 320 -6.41 -16.67 11.26
CA GLY A 320 -5.55 -16.18 10.18
C GLY A 320 -5.66 -16.98 8.90
N ARG A 321 -6.68 -17.84 8.75
CA ARG A 321 -6.80 -18.76 7.62
C ARG A 321 -7.89 -18.39 6.63
N PHE A 322 -7.61 -18.60 5.35
CA PHE A 322 -8.59 -18.42 4.28
C PHE A 322 -8.27 -19.26 3.04
N ARG A 323 -9.17 -19.23 2.06
CA ARG A 323 -8.96 -19.83 0.74
C ARG A 323 -9.11 -18.77 -0.34
N ARG A 324 -8.25 -18.86 -1.37
CA ARG A 324 -8.37 -18.06 -2.58
C ARG A 324 -9.67 -18.35 -3.32
N VAL A 325 -10.13 -17.40 -4.13
CA VAL A 325 -11.29 -17.62 -5.01
C VAL A 325 -11.01 -18.78 -5.96
N GLY A 326 -11.92 -19.76 -6.00
CA GLY A 326 -11.78 -20.97 -6.81
C GLY A 326 -10.70 -21.95 -6.33
N GLY A 327 -10.04 -21.68 -5.20
CA GLY A 327 -9.04 -22.56 -4.61
C GLY A 327 -9.60 -23.44 -3.48
N ASP A 328 -9.01 -24.61 -3.29
CA ASP A 328 -9.30 -25.56 -2.21
C ASP A 328 -8.25 -25.50 -1.08
N ARG A 329 -7.03 -25.06 -1.39
CA ARG A 329 -5.95 -24.86 -0.42
C ARG A 329 -6.27 -23.77 0.58
N GLU A 330 -6.06 -24.10 1.86
CA GLU A 330 -6.09 -23.16 2.97
C GLU A 330 -4.72 -22.50 3.15
N ILE A 331 -4.72 -21.19 3.31
CA ILE A 331 -3.53 -20.35 3.47
C ILE A 331 -3.64 -19.69 4.85
N GLN A 332 -2.57 -19.75 5.63
CA GLN A 332 -2.47 -19.10 6.93
C GLN A 332 -1.50 -17.92 6.83
N VAL A 333 -1.92 -16.75 7.30
CA VAL A 333 -1.08 -15.53 7.34
C VAL A 333 -1.29 -14.80 8.66
N ASP A 334 -0.30 -14.01 9.07
CA ASP A 334 -0.35 -13.15 10.24
C ASP A 334 -0.50 -11.68 9.81
N VAL A 335 -1.74 -11.19 9.73
CA VAL A 335 -2.04 -9.81 9.30
C VAL A 335 -2.80 -9.06 10.37
N ARG A 336 -2.30 -7.88 10.75
CA ARG A 336 -3.05 -6.94 11.59
C ARG A 336 -4.11 -6.24 10.75
N LEU A 337 -5.36 -6.26 11.21
CA LEU A 337 -6.45 -5.54 10.55
C LEU A 337 -6.74 -4.19 11.20
N ILE A 338 -6.75 -3.14 10.38
CA ILE A 338 -7.33 -1.84 10.70
C ILE A 338 -8.56 -1.68 9.81
N SER A 339 -9.71 -1.32 10.37
CA SER A 339 -10.95 -1.12 9.60
C SER A 339 -11.50 0.26 9.86
N ALA A 340 -12.17 0.84 8.87
CA ALA A 340 -12.83 2.12 9.00
C ALA A 340 -14.25 2.10 8.45
N THR A 341 -15.13 2.92 9.03
CA THR A 341 -16.47 3.16 8.46
C THR A 341 -17.07 4.47 8.97
N HIS A 342 -17.98 5.04 8.17
CA HIS A 342 -18.86 6.12 8.61
C HIS A 342 -20.25 5.65 9.04
N ARG A 343 -20.60 4.37 8.84
CA ARG A 343 -21.93 3.83 9.14
C ARG A 343 -22.02 3.34 10.59
N PRO A 344 -23.21 3.44 11.21
CA PRO A 344 -23.44 2.91 12.56
C PRO A 344 -23.57 1.38 12.51
N LEU A 345 -22.47 0.66 12.73
CA LEU A 345 -22.44 -0.81 12.61
C LEU A 345 -23.41 -1.49 13.59
N GLU A 346 -23.59 -0.96 14.78
CA GLU A 346 -24.54 -1.48 15.78
C GLU A 346 -25.97 -1.49 15.23
N ALA A 347 -26.42 -0.38 14.64
CA ALA A 347 -27.74 -0.29 14.00
C ALA A 347 -27.83 -1.20 12.76
N MET A 348 -26.73 -1.40 12.03
CA MET A 348 -26.70 -2.33 10.90
C MET A 348 -26.84 -3.80 11.34
N VAL A 349 -26.31 -4.15 12.51
CA VAL A 349 -26.51 -5.47 13.13
C VAL A 349 -27.97 -5.67 13.48
N GLU A 350 -28.61 -4.69 14.12
CA GLU A 350 -30.05 -4.74 14.46
C GLU A 350 -30.94 -4.95 13.22
N ASN A 351 -30.55 -4.36 12.09
CA ASN A 351 -31.26 -4.47 10.82
C ASN A 351 -30.82 -5.68 9.96
N GLY A 352 -29.95 -6.56 10.48
CA GLY A 352 -29.48 -7.75 9.77
C GLY A 352 -28.57 -7.48 8.56
N GLN A 353 -28.05 -6.26 8.42
CA GLN A 353 -27.15 -5.86 7.34
C GLN A 353 -25.67 -6.11 7.65
N PHE A 354 -25.33 -6.24 8.93
CA PHE A 354 -23.99 -6.54 9.39
C PHE A 354 -24.02 -7.68 10.41
N ARG A 355 -23.02 -8.56 10.38
CA ARG A 355 -22.97 -9.67 11.33
C ARG A 355 -22.46 -9.24 12.69
N GLN A 356 -23.17 -9.67 13.74
CA GLN A 356 -22.81 -9.35 15.12
C GLN A 356 -21.46 -9.95 15.54
N ASP A 357 -21.17 -11.19 15.12
CA ASP A 357 -19.92 -11.89 15.41
C ASP A 357 -18.70 -11.18 14.81
N LEU A 358 -18.82 -10.71 13.57
CA LEU A 358 -17.79 -9.92 12.91
C LEU A 358 -17.56 -8.58 13.61
N LEU A 359 -18.63 -7.88 14.03
CA LEU A 359 -18.50 -6.62 14.77
C LEU A 359 -17.68 -6.82 16.05
N PHE A 360 -17.95 -7.89 16.81
CA PHE A 360 -17.18 -8.18 18.02
C PHE A 360 -15.70 -8.48 17.76
N ARG A 361 -15.35 -9.09 16.63
CA ARG A 361 -13.96 -9.36 16.24
C ARG A 361 -13.23 -8.12 15.73
N LEU A 362 -13.93 -7.20 15.06
CA LEU A 362 -13.35 -5.96 14.55
C LEU A 362 -13.22 -4.88 15.63
N ASN A 363 -14.21 -4.78 16.53
CA ASN A 363 -14.31 -3.72 17.54
C ASN A 363 -13.57 -4.08 18.84
N VAL A 364 -12.32 -4.56 18.72
CA VAL A 364 -11.46 -4.86 19.88
C VAL A 364 -10.83 -3.57 20.40
N LEU A 365 -10.25 -2.77 19.50
CA LEU A 365 -9.80 -1.41 19.76
C LEU A 365 -10.68 -0.46 18.93
N ASN A 366 -11.09 0.67 19.52
CA ASN A 366 -11.95 1.64 18.84
C ASN A 366 -11.42 3.06 18.98
N LEU A 367 -11.35 3.75 17.85
CA LEU A 367 -11.06 5.17 17.74
C LEU A 367 -12.19 5.87 16.98
N GLN A 368 -12.75 6.91 17.57
CA GLN A 368 -13.72 7.77 16.92
C GLN A 368 -13.05 9.08 16.48
N VAL A 369 -13.07 9.36 15.18
CA VAL A 369 -12.54 10.60 14.62
C VAL A 369 -13.62 11.70 14.73
N PRO A 370 -13.35 12.81 15.44
CA PRO A 370 -14.32 13.88 15.58
C PRO A 370 -14.55 14.57 14.23
N PRO A 371 -15.80 14.95 13.91
CA PRO A 371 -16.07 15.75 12.73
C PRO A 371 -15.47 17.16 12.88
N LEU A 372 -15.18 17.83 11.76
CA LEU A 372 -14.52 19.13 11.72
C LEU A 372 -15.28 20.21 12.53
N ARG A 373 -16.61 20.18 12.51
CA ARG A 373 -17.46 21.08 13.31
C ARG A 373 -17.31 20.93 14.83
N ALA A 374 -16.79 19.80 15.31
CA ALA A 374 -16.50 19.57 16.73
C ALA A 374 -15.07 19.98 17.13
N ARG A 375 -14.30 20.54 16.19
CA ARG A 375 -12.92 21.03 16.37
C ARG A 375 -12.71 22.35 15.61
N PRO A 376 -13.46 23.41 15.93
CA PRO A 376 -13.41 24.68 15.21
C PRO A 376 -12.01 25.31 15.20
N GLU A 377 -11.18 25.05 16.21
CA GLU A 377 -9.80 25.52 16.32
C GLU A 377 -8.91 25.02 15.17
N ASP A 378 -9.28 23.89 14.55
CA ASP A 378 -8.52 23.30 13.45
C ASP A 378 -8.92 23.86 12.08
N ILE A 379 -10.08 24.52 11.94
CA ILE A 379 -10.62 24.93 10.64
C ILE A 379 -9.69 25.93 9.94
N LEU A 380 -9.29 27.00 10.63
CA LEU A 380 -8.46 28.04 10.01
C LEU A 380 -7.02 27.57 9.72
N PRO A 381 -6.30 26.90 10.65
CA PRO A 381 -4.99 26.34 10.34
C PRO A 381 -5.01 25.34 9.17
N LEU A 382 -6.05 24.51 9.07
CA LEU A 382 -6.23 23.61 7.93
C LEU A 382 -6.50 24.38 6.63
N ALA A 383 -7.32 25.43 6.69
CA ALA A 383 -7.62 26.26 5.53
C ALA A 383 -6.36 26.96 4.99
N GLU A 384 -5.52 27.49 5.87
CA GLU A 384 -4.22 28.10 5.51
C GLU A 384 -3.29 27.07 4.87
N LEU A 385 -3.17 25.88 5.45
CA LEU A 385 -2.38 24.78 4.87
C LEU A 385 -2.86 24.40 3.46
N PHE A 386 -4.18 24.27 3.27
CA PHE A 386 -4.74 23.96 1.95
C PHE A 386 -4.60 25.11 0.97
N LEU A 387 -4.62 26.36 1.44
CA LEU A 387 -4.40 27.53 0.62
C LEU A 387 -2.98 27.55 0.07
N GLU A 388 -1.98 27.34 0.93
CA GLU A 388 -0.57 27.27 0.54
C GLU A 388 -0.34 26.14 -0.49
N ARG A 389 -0.89 24.95 -0.21
CA ARG A 389 -0.80 23.81 -1.12
C ARG A 389 -1.47 24.08 -2.46
N ALA A 390 -2.66 24.69 -2.47
CA ALA A 390 -3.38 25.02 -3.69
C ALA A 390 -2.65 26.09 -4.51
N CYS A 391 -2.05 27.10 -3.86
CA CYS A 391 -1.24 28.11 -4.56
C CYS A 391 -0.02 27.47 -5.22
N ALA A 392 0.70 26.60 -4.51
CA ALA A 392 1.85 25.87 -5.04
C ALA A 392 1.46 24.97 -6.22
N GLN A 393 0.35 24.24 -6.12
CA GLN A 393 -0.15 23.36 -7.18
C GLN A 393 -0.61 24.12 -8.43
N THR A 394 -1.17 25.32 -8.27
CA THR A 394 -1.67 26.15 -9.38
C THR A 394 -0.63 27.13 -9.93
N GLY A 395 0.59 27.13 -9.37
CA GLY A 395 1.66 28.07 -9.75
C GLY A 395 1.34 29.53 -9.44
N ARG A 396 0.43 29.79 -8.50
CA ARG A 396 0.00 31.14 -8.13
C ARG A 396 0.85 31.70 -6.99
N SER A 397 0.94 33.03 -6.92
CA SER A 397 1.57 33.72 -5.79
C SER A 397 0.82 33.41 -4.49
N PRO A 398 1.50 33.42 -3.32
CA PRO A 398 0.87 33.16 -2.02
C PRO A 398 -0.35 34.06 -1.80
N MET A 399 -1.50 33.45 -1.57
CA MET A 399 -2.76 34.13 -1.28
C MET A 399 -3.04 34.21 0.21
N ARG A 400 -4.02 35.02 0.60
CA ARG A 400 -4.50 35.15 1.99
C ARG A 400 -6.01 35.09 2.05
N LEU A 401 -6.55 34.56 3.15
CA LEU A 401 -7.96 34.63 3.47
C LEU A 401 -8.28 35.99 4.13
N SER A 402 -9.36 36.62 3.70
CA SER A 402 -9.89 37.81 4.36
C SER A 402 -10.55 37.46 5.71
N PRO A 403 -10.74 38.43 6.62
CA PRO A 403 -11.49 38.21 7.87
C PRO A 403 -12.93 37.72 7.63
N SER A 404 -13.59 38.20 6.58
CA SER A 404 -14.94 37.77 6.15
C SER A 404 -14.94 36.32 5.65
N ALA A 405 -13.91 35.90 4.92
CA ALA A 405 -13.73 34.49 4.55
C ALA A 405 -13.50 33.61 5.80
N ASN A 406 -12.65 34.02 6.73
CA ASN A 406 -12.40 33.28 7.98
C ASN A 406 -13.69 33.09 8.79
N ALA A 407 -14.49 34.15 8.95
CA ALA A 407 -15.78 34.06 9.64
C ALA A 407 -16.75 33.10 8.94
N ALA A 408 -16.78 33.11 7.61
CA ALA A 408 -17.61 32.19 6.83
C ALA A 408 -17.18 30.72 6.94
N LEU A 409 -15.86 30.47 6.97
CA LEU A 409 -15.31 29.12 7.17
C LEU A 409 -15.64 28.58 8.57
N LEU A 410 -15.55 29.40 9.62
CA LEU A 410 -15.90 29.01 10.98
C LEU A 410 -17.39 28.76 11.19
N ALA A 411 -18.26 29.48 10.47
CA ALA A 411 -19.71 29.34 10.58
C ALA A 411 -20.28 28.14 9.79
N ASN A 412 -19.49 27.54 8.88
CA ASN A 412 -19.95 26.43 8.05
C ASN A 412 -19.99 25.11 8.85
N PRO A 413 -21.05 24.28 8.70
CA PRO A 413 -21.15 22.99 9.39
C PRO A 413 -20.18 21.89 8.91
N TRP A 414 -19.55 22.05 7.74
CA TRP A 414 -18.58 21.10 7.16
C TRP A 414 -19.05 19.64 7.14
N VAL A 415 -20.13 19.36 6.42
CA VAL A 415 -20.74 18.02 6.32
C VAL A 415 -19.77 17.02 5.68
N GLY A 416 -18.97 17.45 4.70
CA GLY A 416 -17.89 16.67 4.10
C GLY A 416 -16.53 16.84 4.78
N ASN A 417 -16.51 17.44 5.98
CA ASN A 417 -15.35 17.58 6.86
C ASN A 417 -14.12 18.18 6.14
N VAL A 418 -12.94 17.60 6.35
CA VAL A 418 -11.66 18.12 5.84
C VAL A 418 -11.61 18.06 4.31
N ARG A 419 -12.23 17.03 3.70
CA ARG A 419 -12.30 16.89 2.25
C ARG A 419 -13.11 18.01 1.61
N GLU A 420 -14.23 18.40 2.21
CA GLU A 420 -15.02 19.55 1.76
C GLU A 420 -14.24 20.86 1.89
N LEU A 421 -13.61 21.09 3.05
CA LEU A 421 -12.77 22.28 3.27
C LEU A 421 -11.66 22.39 2.22
N GLN A 422 -10.92 21.31 1.97
CA GLN A 422 -9.87 21.29 0.96
C GLN A 422 -10.41 21.64 -0.43
N ASN A 423 -11.53 21.06 -0.84
CA ASN A 423 -12.14 21.31 -2.14
C ASN A 423 -12.64 22.75 -2.29
N VAL A 424 -13.22 23.32 -1.23
CA VAL A 424 -13.66 24.72 -1.18
C VAL A 424 -12.47 25.65 -1.37
N ILE A 425 -11.39 25.47 -0.60
CA ILE A 425 -10.19 26.31 -0.68
C ILE A 425 -9.52 26.18 -2.05
N PHE A 426 -9.39 24.96 -2.57
CA PHE A 426 -8.80 24.73 -3.90
C PHE A 426 -9.60 25.41 -5.02
N ARG A 427 -10.94 25.31 -4.97
CA ARG A 427 -11.82 25.99 -5.92
C ARG A 427 -11.66 27.50 -5.82
N ALA A 428 -11.68 28.05 -4.61
CA ALA A 428 -11.51 29.48 -4.36
C ALA A 428 -10.17 30.00 -4.93
N VAL A 429 -9.06 29.27 -4.73
CA VAL A 429 -7.75 29.62 -5.31
C VAL A 429 -7.77 29.60 -6.83
N THR A 430 -8.49 28.66 -7.44
CA THR A 430 -8.55 28.49 -8.90
C THR A 430 -9.29 29.65 -9.57
N ILE A 431 -10.39 30.10 -8.99
CA ILE A 431 -11.23 31.18 -9.54
C ILE A 431 -10.82 32.59 -9.09
N ALA A 432 -9.99 32.71 -8.04
CA ALA A 432 -9.61 34.01 -7.51
C ALA A 432 -8.92 34.88 -8.57
N GLU A 433 -9.37 36.12 -8.73
CA GLU A 433 -8.68 37.11 -9.59
C GLU A 433 -7.64 37.93 -8.82
N ARG A 434 -7.70 37.87 -7.49
CA ARG A 434 -6.88 38.65 -6.55
C ARG A 434 -6.14 37.74 -5.60
N THR A 435 -5.13 38.26 -4.92
CA THR A 435 -4.34 37.54 -3.91
C THR A 435 -5.06 37.40 -2.56
N ILE A 436 -6.24 38.03 -2.40
CA ILE A 436 -7.07 37.95 -1.20
C ILE A 436 -8.37 37.24 -1.57
N ILE A 437 -8.67 36.14 -0.87
CA ILE A 437 -9.91 35.38 -1.01
C ILE A 437 -10.94 35.95 -0.03
N ASP A 438 -12.03 36.47 -0.58
CA ASP A 438 -13.19 36.95 0.19
C ASP A 438 -14.27 35.87 0.34
N ARG A 439 -15.24 36.11 1.21
CA ARG A 439 -16.38 35.22 1.47
C ARG A 439 -17.06 34.75 0.18
N ASP A 440 -17.26 35.65 -0.77
CA ASP A 440 -17.98 35.36 -2.01
C ASP A 440 -17.24 34.36 -2.90
N ALA A 441 -15.89 34.36 -2.84
CA ALA A 441 -15.04 33.44 -3.61
C ALA A 441 -15.00 32.02 -3.04
N LEU A 442 -15.42 31.81 -1.78
CA LEU A 442 -15.49 30.46 -1.21
C LEU A 442 -16.62 29.64 -1.82
N GLU A 443 -17.64 30.29 -2.41
CA GLU A 443 -18.84 29.64 -2.96
C GLU A 443 -19.36 28.54 -2.03
N LEU A 444 -19.37 28.80 -0.72
CA LEU A 444 -19.88 27.84 0.25
C LEU A 444 -21.32 27.56 -0.14
N ALA A 445 -21.63 26.30 -0.46
CA ALA A 445 -23.00 25.90 -0.67
C ALA A 445 -23.76 26.39 0.56
N ARG A 446 -24.72 27.31 0.36
CA ARG A 446 -25.67 27.63 1.43
C ARG A 446 -26.30 26.31 1.75
N SER A 447 -25.89 25.68 2.84
CA SER A 447 -26.59 24.53 3.38
C SER A 447 -28.04 24.98 3.45
N THR A 448 -28.91 24.37 2.65
CA THR A 448 -30.35 24.62 2.62
C THR A 448 -30.99 24.03 3.86
N ARG A 449 -30.43 24.36 5.03
CA ARG A 449 -31.03 24.27 6.35
C ARG A 449 -30.52 25.47 7.14
N SER A 450 -31.48 26.27 7.58
CA SER A 450 -31.40 27.54 8.33
C SER A 450 -30.89 28.76 7.56
N ASP A 451 -31.84 29.46 6.93
CA ASP A 451 -31.99 30.89 7.19
C ASP A 451 -33.44 31.18 7.59
N ALA A 452 -33.58 31.71 8.80
CA ALA A 452 -34.69 32.51 9.33
C ALA A 452 -36.14 31.97 9.31
N GLY A 453 -36.61 31.50 10.49
CA GLY A 453 -37.97 31.84 10.96
C GLY A 453 -39.16 31.10 10.37
N GLU A 454 -39.02 29.82 10.00
CA GLU A 454 -40.19 28.97 9.77
C GLU A 454 -40.54 28.20 11.06
N PRO A 455 -41.71 28.44 11.68
CA PRO A 455 -42.21 27.55 12.71
C PRO A 455 -42.44 26.18 12.07
N ALA A 456 -41.94 25.12 12.73
CA ALA A 456 -42.17 23.74 12.37
C ALA A 456 -43.67 23.46 12.18
N PRO A 457 -44.08 22.48 11.35
CA PRO A 457 -45.48 22.13 11.09
C PRO A 457 -46.13 21.37 12.27
N GLY A 458 -46.01 21.92 13.48
CA GLY A 458 -46.59 21.39 14.72
C GLY A 458 -47.68 22.28 15.35
N GLU A 459 -47.95 23.47 14.81
CA GLU A 459 -48.93 24.43 15.38
C GLU A 459 -50.17 24.68 14.51
N ALA A 460 -50.30 24.03 13.35
CA ALA A 460 -51.53 24.09 12.57
C ALA A 460 -52.51 23.02 13.06
N THR A 461 -53.52 23.42 13.83
CA THR A 461 -54.58 22.52 14.32
C THR A 461 -55.48 21.97 13.21
N THR A 462 -55.52 22.62 12.04
CA THR A 462 -56.26 22.16 10.85
C THR A 462 -55.57 22.58 9.54
N LEU A 463 -55.82 21.82 8.47
CA LEU A 463 -55.31 22.12 7.11
C LEU A 463 -55.74 23.52 6.63
N ASP A 464 -56.96 23.93 6.97
CA ASP A 464 -57.48 25.26 6.60
C ASP A 464 -56.69 26.40 7.26
N ALA A 465 -56.24 26.22 8.51
CA ALA A 465 -55.42 27.21 9.20
C ALA A 465 -54.01 27.31 8.59
N ALA A 466 -53.40 26.18 8.22
CA ALA A 466 -52.11 26.14 7.53
C ALA A 466 -52.18 26.82 6.16
N MET A 467 -53.21 26.52 5.38
CA MET A 467 -53.41 27.11 4.05
C MET A 467 -53.67 28.61 4.14
N ALA A 468 -54.47 29.08 5.10
CA ALA A 468 -54.72 30.51 5.30
C ALA A 468 -53.45 31.27 5.73
N ALA A 469 -52.62 30.67 6.59
CA ALA A 469 -51.35 31.26 7.00
C ALA A 469 -50.34 31.36 5.83
N TYR A 470 -50.25 30.31 5.01
CA TYR A 470 -49.44 30.32 3.80
C TYR A 470 -49.94 31.36 2.79
N GLU A 471 -51.25 31.39 2.54
CA GLU A 471 -51.90 32.35 1.62
C GLU A 471 -51.65 33.80 2.07
N LYS A 472 -51.78 34.09 3.37
CA LYS A 472 -51.48 35.41 3.94
C LYS A 472 -50.02 35.82 3.71
N LYS A 473 -49.06 34.92 3.97
CA LYS A 473 -47.62 35.19 3.76
C LYS A 473 -47.30 35.45 2.29
N LEU A 474 -47.84 34.62 1.39
CA LEU A 474 -47.66 34.76 -0.05
C LEU A 474 -48.17 36.11 -0.54
N LEU A 475 -49.37 36.52 -0.12
CA LEU A 475 -49.95 37.82 -0.48
C LEU A 475 -49.16 38.99 0.11
N LEU A 476 -48.68 38.90 1.35
CA LEU A 476 -47.83 39.93 1.98
C LEU A 476 -46.50 40.13 1.24
N HIS A 477 -45.88 39.04 0.80
CA HIS A 477 -44.63 39.10 0.06
C HIS A 477 -44.84 39.72 -1.33
N LEU A 478 -45.80 39.19 -2.10
CA LEU A 478 -46.04 39.65 -3.47
C LEU A 478 -46.64 41.06 -3.53
N TYR A 479 -47.36 41.52 -2.51
CA TYR A 479 -47.88 42.88 -2.47
C TYR A 479 -46.78 43.95 -2.37
N ARG A 480 -45.59 43.61 -1.85
CA ARG A 480 -44.43 44.54 -1.82
C ARG A 480 -43.90 44.84 -3.22
N GLU A 481 -43.89 43.84 -4.09
CA GLU A 481 -43.44 43.96 -5.48
C GLU A 481 -44.57 44.43 -6.41
N PHE A 482 -45.83 44.11 -6.07
CA PHE A 482 -47.02 44.44 -6.86
C PHE A 482 -48.13 45.07 -5.98
N PRO A 483 -48.01 46.36 -5.59
CA PRO A 483 -48.94 47.03 -4.67
C PRO A 483 -50.34 47.32 -5.25
N SER A 484 -50.61 46.84 -6.47
CA SER A 484 -51.91 46.96 -7.13
C SER A 484 -52.62 45.61 -7.16
N THR A 485 -53.84 45.56 -6.61
CA THR A 485 -54.73 44.39 -6.62
C THR A 485 -54.90 43.78 -8.01
N ARG A 486 -54.96 44.61 -9.06
CA ARG A 486 -55.11 44.17 -10.45
C ARG A 486 -53.85 43.48 -10.99
N ARG A 487 -52.66 43.99 -10.67
CA ARG A 487 -51.37 43.38 -11.06
C ARG A 487 -51.11 42.09 -10.29
N LEU A 488 -51.45 42.06 -9.01
CA LEU A 488 -51.34 40.88 -8.16
C LEU A 488 -52.24 39.75 -8.65
N ALA A 489 -53.48 40.06 -9.03
CA ALA A 489 -54.42 39.11 -9.61
C ALA A 489 -53.94 38.53 -10.95
N GLN A 490 -53.37 39.37 -11.82
CA GLN A 490 -52.78 38.91 -13.08
C GLN A 490 -51.57 38.00 -12.86
N ARG A 491 -50.69 38.34 -11.90
CA ARG A 491 -49.50 37.54 -11.56
C ARG A 491 -49.85 36.17 -10.99
N LEU A 492 -50.91 36.12 -10.18
CA LEU A 492 -51.41 34.91 -9.52
C LEU A 492 -52.40 34.10 -10.38
N GLY A 493 -52.78 34.62 -11.56
CA GLY A 493 -53.72 33.94 -12.46
C GLY A 493 -55.15 33.83 -11.90
N THR A 494 -55.59 34.80 -11.09
CA THR A 494 -56.90 34.78 -10.44
C THR A 494 -57.70 36.04 -10.74
N SER A 495 -58.99 36.06 -10.38
CA SER A 495 -59.83 37.24 -10.59
C SER A 495 -59.48 38.38 -9.63
N HIS A 496 -59.63 39.61 -10.12
CA HIS A 496 -59.44 40.82 -9.31
C HIS A 496 -60.30 40.84 -8.04
N SER A 497 -61.55 40.36 -8.11
CA SER A 497 -62.46 40.27 -6.97
C SER A 497 -61.99 39.26 -5.91
N ALA A 498 -61.44 38.11 -6.31
CA ALA A 498 -60.94 37.09 -5.38
C ALA A 498 -59.72 37.58 -4.60
N ILE A 499 -58.77 38.26 -5.25
CA ILE A 499 -57.61 38.84 -4.58
C ILE A 499 -58.02 40.03 -3.70
N ALA A 500 -58.94 40.89 -4.15
CA ALA A 500 -59.46 41.99 -3.33
C ALA A 500 -60.13 41.50 -2.04
N GLN A 501 -60.85 40.38 -2.09
CA GLN A 501 -61.49 39.77 -0.93
C GLN A 501 -60.45 39.15 0.02
N ARG A 502 -59.42 38.48 -0.52
CA ARG A 502 -58.33 37.87 0.28
C ARG A 502 -57.43 38.91 0.94
N LEU A 503 -57.07 39.99 0.23
CA LEU A 503 -56.30 41.10 0.80
C LEU A 503 -57.06 41.79 1.94
N ARG A 504 -58.38 42.02 1.78
CA ARG A 504 -59.25 42.53 2.86
C ARG A 504 -59.34 41.56 4.05
N ARG A 505 -59.52 40.27 3.79
CA ARG A 505 -59.56 39.22 4.83
C ARG A 505 -58.30 39.21 5.70
N TYR A 506 -57.14 39.53 5.12
CA TYR A 506 -55.85 39.51 5.81
C TYR A 506 -55.33 40.88 6.25
N GLY A 507 -56.08 41.97 5.99
CA GLY A 507 -55.70 43.34 6.36
C GLY A 507 -54.51 43.90 5.59
N ILE A 508 -54.27 43.44 4.36
CA ILE A 508 -53.12 43.83 3.53
C ILE A 508 -53.57 44.95 2.58
N GLY A 509 -53.00 46.14 2.74
CA GLY A 509 -53.26 47.30 1.86
C GLY A 509 -54.50 48.14 2.23
N GLY A 510 -54.87 48.22 3.51
CA GLY A 510 -55.96 49.08 3.99
C GLY A 510 -55.59 50.57 4.05
N ASP A 511 -56.22 51.33 3.15
CA ASP A 511 -56.48 52.78 3.08
C ASP A 511 -55.34 53.80 2.90
N ALA A 512 -55.21 54.25 1.65
CA ALA A 512 -55.02 55.67 1.31
C ALA A 512 -55.75 55.99 -0.02
N GLY A 513 -56.82 56.77 0.04
CA GLY A 513 -57.41 57.42 -1.14
C GLY A 513 -58.94 57.53 -1.13
N GLY A 514 -59.49 58.44 -0.32
CA GLY A 514 -60.80 59.02 -0.58
C GLY A 514 -60.75 59.94 -1.80
N GLY A 515 -61.87 59.99 -2.53
CA GLY A 515 -62.08 60.78 -3.75
C GLY A 515 -63.26 60.22 -4.53
#